data_AF-A0A257KYY1-F1
#
_entry.id   AF-A0A257KYY1-F1
#
_cell.length_a   1.000
_cell.length_b   1.000
_cell.length_c   1.000
_cell.angle_alpha   90.00
_cell.angle_beta   90.00
_cell.angle_gamma   90.00
#
_symmetry.space_group_name_H-M   'P 1'
#
loop_
_entity.id
_entity.type
_entity.pdbx_description
1 polymer ?
#
loop_
_entity_poly.entity_id
_entity_poly.type
_entity_poly.pdbx_seq_one_letter_code
_entity_poly.pdbx_strand_id
1 'polypeptide(L)'
;MARAGPSAGPPQAGPDPLGGSVAVHGDRGAPVHKIPESVLVVIHTPALEVLLIERADKPGYWQSVTGSKDAPDEPLQTTAVREVAEETGIVVGSPAVPLAALRDWQLSNVYEIYPVWRHRYAPGVTHNTEHVFGLCVPAGTPVVLAPREHTAFQWLPWREAADRCFSPSNAEAVLHLSRLAG
;
A
#
# COMPACT_ATOMS: atom_id res chain seq x y z
N MET A 1 13.16 -6.93 44.53
CA MET A 1 12.96 -5.72 43.70
C MET A 1 13.80 -5.87 42.44
N ALA A 2 13.20 -6.37 41.35
CA ALA A 2 13.90 -6.55 40.08
C ALA A 2 13.83 -5.24 39.29
N ARG A 3 15.00 -4.72 38.91
CA ARG A 3 15.10 -3.53 38.04
C ARG A 3 14.72 -3.94 36.62
N ALA A 4 13.66 -3.34 36.10
CA ALA A 4 13.35 -3.38 34.67
C ALA A 4 14.50 -2.74 33.90
N GLY A 5 15.10 -3.48 32.96
CA GLY A 5 16.02 -2.91 31.98
C GLY A 5 15.30 -1.91 31.08
N PRO A 6 16.03 -1.03 30.38
CA PRO A 6 15.41 -0.03 29.52
C PRO A 6 14.59 -0.74 28.44
N SER A 7 13.30 -0.47 28.41
CA SER A 7 12.43 -0.80 27.28
C SER A 7 13.09 -0.25 26.02
N ALA A 8 13.43 -1.12 25.08
CA ALA A 8 13.68 -0.67 23.72
C ALA A 8 12.44 0.12 23.30
N GLY A 9 12.62 1.41 23.01
CA GLY A 9 11.55 2.20 22.41
C GLY A 9 11.11 1.54 21.10
N PRO A 10 9.88 1.79 20.63
CA PRO A 10 9.44 1.29 19.35
C PRO A 10 10.48 1.70 18.28
N PRO A 11 10.79 0.82 17.31
CA PRO A 11 11.72 1.15 16.23
C PRO A 11 11.24 2.44 15.54
N GLN A 12 12.19 3.35 15.28
CA GLN A 12 11.89 4.58 14.54
C GLN A 12 11.29 4.23 13.18
N ALA A 13 10.22 4.95 12.83
CA ALA A 13 9.40 4.70 11.66
C ALA A 13 10.24 4.61 10.38
N GLY A 14 9.97 3.58 9.59
CA GLY A 14 10.30 3.58 8.19
C GLY A 14 9.17 2.93 7.39
N PRO A 15 9.02 3.30 6.13
CA PRO A 15 7.81 3.11 5.33
C PRO A 15 7.80 1.82 4.50
N ASP A 16 6.62 1.47 4.02
CA ASP A 16 6.36 0.28 3.22
C ASP A 16 7.31 0.14 2.01
N PRO A 17 8.00 -1.01 1.83
CA PRO A 17 8.50 -1.39 0.51
C PRO A 17 7.36 -1.54 -0.50
N LEU A 18 7.07 -0.45 -1.22
CA LEU A 18 6.12 -0.44 -2.35
C LEU A 18 6.14 -1.75 -3.13
N GLY A 19 4.93 -2.31 -3.26
CA GLY A 19 4.54 -3.49 -4.03
C GLY A 19 5.24 -3.60 -5.37
N GLY A 20 5.35 -4.84 -5.84
CA GLY A 20 6.26 -5.28 -6.87
C GLY A 20 5.89 -4.85 -8.28
N SER A 21 5.88 -3.55 -8.59
CA SER A 21 6.00 -3.11 -9.99
C SER A 21 7.28 -3.70 -10.59
N VAL A 22 7.08 -4.66 -11.50
CA VAL A 22 8.11 -5.30 -12.30
C VAL A 22 8.66 -4.22 -13.21
N ALA A 23 9.97 -3.95 -13.10
CA ALA A 23 10.66 -3.04 -14.00
C ALA A 23 10.28 -3.34 -15.46
N VAL A 24 9.59 -2.39 -16.09
CA VAL A 24 9.26 -2.45 -17.52
C VAL A 24 10.58 -2.55 -18.28
N HIS A 25 10.71 -3.56 -19.15
CA HIS A 25 11.91 -3.75 -19.95
C HIS A 25 12.02 -2.63 -21.00
N GLY A 26 12.83 -1.60 -20.69
CA GLY A 26 13.25 -0.59 -21.63
C GLY A 26 14.32 -1.12 -22.59
N ASP A 27 14.21 -0.73 -23.87
CA ASP A 27 15.15 -1.06 -24.93
C ASP A 27 16.59 -0.66 -24.54
N ARG A 28 17.45 -1.68 -24.35
CA ARG A 28 18.90 -1.65 -24.03
C ARG A 28 19.35 -1.02 -22.69
N GLY A 29 19.30 -1.84 -21.63
CA GLY A 29 20.50 -2.09 -20.80
C GLY A 29 20.69 -1.32 -19.48
N ALA A 30 19.79 -0.41 -19.09
CA ALA A 30 19.80 0.19 -17.76
C ALA A 30 18.58 -0.27 -16.94
N PRO A 31 18.73 -0.62 -15.65
CA PRO A 31 17.59 -0.96 -14.81
C PRO A 31 16.67 0.26 -14.69
N VAL A 32 15.37 0.08 -14.98
CA VAL A 32 14.37 1.11 -14.78
C VAL A 32 14.20 1.31 -13.27
N HIS A 33 14.55 2.51 -12.80
CA HIS A 33 14.38 2.88 -11.40
C HIS A 33 12.91 3.16 -11.08
N LYS A 34 12.47 2.80 -9.88
CA LYS A 34 11.16 3.21 -9.34
C LYS A 34 11.07 4.74 -9.26
N ILE A 35 9.90 5.26 -9.58
CA ILE A 35 9.55 6.67 -9.36
C ILE A 35 9.20 6.85 -7.87
N PRO A 36 9.76 7.87 -7.18
CA PRO A 36 9.50 8.13 -5.76
C PRO A 36 8.14 8.81 -5.50
N GLU A 37 7.12 8.37 -6.22
CA GLU A 37 5.74 8.81 -6.11
C GLU A 37 4.86 7.57 -6.25
N SER A 38 4.03 7.32 -5.24
CA SER A 38 3.30 6.08 -5.05
C SER A 38 1.89 6.30 -4.57
N VAL A 39 1.10 5.23 -4.56
CA VAL A 39 -0.23 5.18 -3.98
C VAL A 39 -0.29 4.19 -2.83
N LEU A 40 -1.18 4.46 -1.88
CA LEU A 40 -1.66 3.54 -0.86
C LEU A 40 -3.18 3.47 -1.01
N VAL A 41 -3.73 2.29 -1.27
CA VAL A 41 -5.18 2.11 -1.46
C VAL A 41 -5.77 1.33 -0.29
N VAL A 42 -6.49 2.03 0.59
CA VAL A 42 -7.25 1.41 1.69
C VAL A 42 -8.54 0.84 1.11
N ILE A 43 -8.53 -0.45 0.80
CA ILE A 43 -9.69 -1.18 0.31
C ILE A 43 -10.56 -1.58 1.51
N HIS A 44 -11.83 -1.20 1.51
CA HIS A 44 -12.73 -1.44 2.63
C HIS A 44 -14.16 -1.77 2.20
N THR A 45 -14.92 -2.37 3.09
CA THR A 45 -16.38 -2.54 2.94
C THR A 45 -17.13 -1.33 3.54
N PRO A 46 -18.44 -1.16 3.26
CA PRO A 46 -19.26 -0.18 3.97
C PRO A 46 -19.33 -0.41 5.50
N ALA A 47 -19.08 -1.64 5.96
CA ALA A 47 -19.02 -1.99 7.38
C ALA A 47 -17.66 -1.63 8.03
N LEU A 48 -16.77 -0.96 7.29
CA LEU A 48 -15.40 -0.61 7.71
C LEU A 48 -14.54 -1.84 8.04
N GLU A 49 -14.75 -2.93 7.32
CA GLU A 49 -13.78 -4.03 7.25
C GLU A 49 -12.75 -3.70 6.16
N VAL A 50 -11.48 -3.75 6.50
CA VAL A 50 -10.36 -3.40 5.62
C VAL A 50 -9.69 -4.68 5.13
N LEU A 51 -9.40 -4.72 3.83
CA LEU A 51 -8.57 -5.76 3.24
C LEU A 51 -7.10 -5.47 3.54
N LEU A 52 -6.45 -6.42 4.21
CA LEU A 52 -4.99 -6.47 4.31
C LEU A 52 -4.45 -7.67 3.54
N ILE A 53 -3.26 -7.49 2.98
CA ILE A 53 -2.50 -8.50 2.24
C ILE A 53 -1.12 -8.67 2.89
N GLU A 54 -0.66 -9.92 2.97
CA GLU A 54 0.62 -10.29 3.58
C GLU A 54 1.71 -10.41 2.53
N ARG A 55 2.80 -9.68 2.73
CA ARG A 55 3.95 -9.69 1.82
C ARG A 55 4.59 -11.07 1.68
N ALA A 56 4.91 -11.47 0.46
CA ALA A 56 5.60 -12.72 0.16
C ALA A 56 7.09 -12.71 0.56
N ASP A 57 7.73 -11.54 0.49
CA ASP A 57 9.16 -11.38 0.85
C ASP A 57 9.40 -11.24 2.36
N LYS A 58 8.34 -11.03 3.15
CA LYS A 58 8.44 -10.82 4.59
C LYS A 58 7.18 -11.28 5.34
N PRO A 59 7.11 -12.56 5.72
CA PRO A 59 5.99 -13.10 6.49
C PRO A 59 5.72 -12.28 7.76
N GLY A 60 4.45 -12.08 8.09
CA GLY A 60 3.97 -11.25 9.20
C GLY A 60 3.85 -9.77 8.88
N TYR A 61 4.25 -9.32 7.69
CA TYR A 61 4.13 -7.92 7.28
C TYR A 61 2.85 -7.75 6.46
N TRP A 62 1.83 -7.20 7.11
CA TRP A 62 0.51 -6.96 6.54
C TRP A 62 0.33 -5.49 6.17
N GLN A 63 -0.25 -5.26 5.00
CA GLN A 63 -0.47 -3.92 4.45
C GLN A 63 -1.75 -3.85 3.61
N SER A 64 -2.16 -2.63 3.28
CA SER A 64 -3.05 -2.34 2.16
C SER A 64 -2.28 -2.39 0.83
N VAL A 65 -2.98 -2.25 -0.29
CA VAL A 65 -2.35 -2.21 -1.63
C VAL A 65 -1.46 -0.98 -1.76
N THR A 66 -0.24 -1.17 -2.27
CA THR A 66 0.72 -0.06 -2.51
C THR A 66 1.47 -0.22 -3.81
N GLY A 67 1.81 0.89 -4.46
CA GLY A 67 2.63 0.80 -5.66
C GLY A 67 3.10 2.12 -6.23
N SER A 68 4.17 2.07 -7.01
CA SER A 68 4.79 3.26 -7.63
C SER A 68 4.11 3.61 -8.93
N LYS A 69 4.18 4.88 -9.32
CA LYS A 69 3.95 5.27 -10.70
C LYS A 69 4.93 4.55 -11.64
N ASP A 70 4.43 4.11 -12.79
CA ASP A 70 5.25 3.52 -13.85
C ASP A 70 5.85 4.60 -14.77
N ALA A 71 5.19 5.76 -14.88
CA ALA A 71 5.65 6.91 -15.64
C ALA A 71 5.47 8.23 -14.86
N PRO A 72 6.35 9.23 -15.04
CA PRO A 72 6.28 10.49 -14.28
C PRO A 72 4.96 11.26 -14.49
N ASP A 73 4.34 11.11 -15.65
CA ASP A 73 3.07 11.74 -16.04
C ASP A 73 1.85 10.83 -15.84
N GLU A 74 2.03 9.61 -15.30
CA GLU A 74 0.91 8.71 -14.97
C GLU A 74 0.01 9.38 -13.91
N PRO A 75 -1.31 9.49 -14.15
CA PRO A 75 -2.24 9.95 -13.13
C PRO A 75 -2.27 8.97 -11.94
N LEU A 76 -2.26 9.49 -10.72
CA LEU A 76 -2.29 8.66 -9.50
C LEU A 76 -3.51 7.71 -9.46
N GLN A 77 -4.65 8.13 -9.98
CA GLN A 77 -5.82 7.27 -10.10
C GLN A 77 -5.56 6.06 -11.01
N THR A 78 -4.82 6.24 -12.10
CA THR A 78 -4.42 5.15 -13.01
C THR A 78 -3.50 4.17 -12.27
N THR A 79 -2.51 4.67 -11.53
CA THR A 79 -1.64 3.87 -10.68
C THR A 79 -2.45 3.06 -9.65
N ALA A 80 -3.37 3.70 -8.92
CA ALA A 80 -4.21 3.03 -7.93
C ALA A 80 -5.10 1.94 -8.53
N VAL A 81 -5.74 2.19 -9.69
CA VAL A 81 -6.56 1.18 -10.39
C VAL A 81 -5.71 -0.01 -10.82
N ARG A 82 -4.52 0.25 -11.39
CA ARG A 82 -3.59 -0.80 -11.83
C ARG A 82 -3.13 -1.67 -10.66
N GLU A 83 -2.60 -1.06 -9.60
CA GLU A 83 -2.07 -1.78 -8.44
C GLU A 83 -3.14 -2.60 -7.72
N VAL A 84 -4.37 -2.08 -7.60
CA VAL A 84 -5.49 -2.85 -7.04
C VAL A 84 -5.77 -4.10 -7.88
N ALA A 85 -5.79 -3.97 -9.21
CA ALA A 85 -6.02 -5.08 -10.10
C ALA A 85 -4.86 -6.10 -10.08
N GLU A 86 -3.61 -5.64 -10.09
CA GLU A 86 -2.42 -6.47 -10.08
C GLU A 86 -2.28 -7.25 -8.77
N GLU A 87 -2.43 -6.60 -7.62
CA GLU A 87 -2.16 -7.23 -6.32
C GLU A 87 -3.35 -8.05 -5.79
N THR A 88 -4.59 -7.71 -6.17
CA THR A 88 -5.80 -8.32 -5.56
C THR A 88 -6.81 -8.89 -6.56
N GLY A 89 -6.62 -8.66 -7.86
CA GLY A 89 -7.58 -9.05 -8.90
C GLY A 89 -8.88 -8.25 -8.92
N ILE A 90 -9.04 -7.25 -8.04
CA ILE A 90 -10.24 -6.40 -7.99
C ILE A 90 -10.20 -5.42 -9.18
N VAL A 91 -11.24 -5.46 -10.02
CA VAL A 91 -11.34 -4.60 -11.19
C VAL A 91 -12.17 -3.35 -10.88
N VAL A 92 -11.48 -2.24 -10.64
CA VAL A 92 -12.10 -0.90 -10.50
C VAL A 92 -12.59 -0.41 -11.87
N GLY A 93 -13.79 0.17 -11.90
CA GLY A 93 -14.50 0.53 -13.14
C GLY A 93 -15.46 -0.55 -13.64
N SER A 94 -15.54 -1.70 -12.95
CA SER A 94 -16.54 -2.73 -13.21
C SER A 94 -17.93 -2.33 -12.68
N PRO A 95 -19.02 -3.01 -13.09
CA PRO A 95 -20.34 -2.77 -12.50
C PRO A 95 -20.41 -3.01 -10.99
N ALA A 96 -19.59 -3.93 -10.46
CA ALA A 96 -19.55 -4.24 -9.03
C ALA A 96 -18.71 -3.24 -8.23
N VAL A 97 -17.65 -2.69 -8.83
CA VAL A 97 -16.74 -1.72 -8.22
C VAL A 97 -16.57 -0.55 -9.20
N PRO A 98 -17.52 0.40 -9.25
CA PRO A 98 -17.46 1.52 -10.18
C PRO A 98 -16.27 2.43 -9.86
N LEU A 99 -15.76 3.16 -10.85
CA LEU A 99 -14.62 4.06 -10.66
C LEU A 99 -14.86 5.11 -9.56
N ALA A 100 -16.10 5.56 -9.38
CA ALA A 100 -16.50 6.50 -8.34
C ALA A 100 -16.35 5.94 -6.91
N ALA A 101 -16.19 4.63 -6.74
CA ALA A 101 -15.91 4.01 -5.46
C ALA A 101 -14.44 4.17 -5.03
N LEU A 102 -13.54 4.48 -5.98
CA LEU A 102 -12.16 4.87 -5.71
C LEU A 102 -12.11 6.39 -5.48
N ARG A 103 -11.72 6.80 -4.29
CA ARG A 103 -11.69 8.21 -3.88
C ARG A 103 -10.30 8.61 -3.45
N ASP A 104 -9.80 9.68 -4.07
CA ASP A 104 -8.63 10.41 -3.58
C ASP A 104 -8.99 11.07 -2.25
N TRP A 105 -8.28 10.72 -1.19
CA TRP A 105 -8.49 11.31 0.13
C TRP A 105 -7.74 12.63 0.31
N GLN A 106 -6.94 13.04 -0.68
CA GLN A 106 -6.10 14.24 -0.65
C GLN A 106 -5.15 14.24 0.57
N LEU A 107 -4.74 13.05 0.97
CA LEU A 107 -3.73 12.82 2.00
C LEU A 107 -2.49 12.26 1.33
N SER A 108 -1.33 12.72 1.80
CA SER A 108 -0.04 12.23 1.34
C SER A 108 0.92 12.05 2.50
N ASN A 109 1.69 10.97 2.47
CA ASN A 109 2.80 10.69 3.37
C ASN A 109 4.11 10.94 2.63
N VAL A 110 5.10 11.54 3.29
CA VAL A 110 6.47 11.63 2.77
C VAL A 110 7.38 10.92 3.73
N TYR A 111 8.16 9.96 3.23
CA TYR A 111 8.97 9.10 4.08
C TYR A 111 10.35 8.83 3.48
N GLU A 112 11.32 8.54 4.34
CA GLU A 112 12.64 8.09 3.90
C GLU A 112 12.58 6.63 3.42
N ILE A 113 13.00 6.37 2.19
CA ILE A 113 13.10 5.03 1.64
C ILE A 113 14.16 4.25 2.42
N TYR A 114 13.77 3.10 2.98
CA TYR A 114 14.69 2.25 3.73
C TYR A 114 15.95 1.92 2.92
N PRO A 115 17.14 1.91 3.55
CA PRO A 115 18.40 1.64 2.88
C PRO A 115 18.42 0.37 2.04
N VAL A 116 17.77 -0.71 2.52
CA VAL A 116 17.72 -1.99 1.82
C VAL A 116 16.98 -1.93 0.48
N TRP A 117 16.02 -1.00 0.31
CA TRP A 117 15.24 -0.86 -0.93
C TRP A 117 15.61 0.36 -1.77
N ARG A 118 16.49 1.25 -1.27
CA ARG A 118 16.93 2.47 -1.96
C ARG A 118 17.58 2.19 -3.32
N HIS A 119 18.21 1.02 -3.49
CA HIS A 119 18.81 0.59 -4.75
C HIS A 119 17.80 0.45 -5.91
N ARG A 120 16.49 0.35 -5.62
CA ARG A 120 15.43 0.32 -6.63
C ARG A 120 15.17 1.71 -7.24
N TYR A 121 15.62 2.78 -6.60
CA TYR A 121 15.40 4.16 -7.02
C TYR A 121 16.67 4.79 -7.62
N ALA A 122 16.51 5.90 -8.34
CA ALA A 122 17.63 6.60 -8.95
C ALA A 122 18.63 7.12 -7.90
N PRO A 123 19.93 7.26 -8.25
CA PRO A 123 20.93 7.79 -7.33
C PRO A 123 20.51 9.14 -6.71
N GLY A 124 20.67 9.25 -5.39
CA GLY A 124 20.30 10.45 -4.63
C GLY A 124 18.83 10.51 -4.18
N VAL A 125 17.97 9.63 -4.70
CA VAL A 125 16.59 9.50 -4.21
C VAL A 125 16.60 8.86 -2.83
N THR A 126 16.09 9.61 -1.86
CA THR A 126 16.06 9.19 -0.45
C THR A 126 14.65 9.15 0.11
N HIS A 127 13.69 9.80 -0.53
CA HIS A 127 12.31 9.91 -0.06
C HIS A 127 11.34 9.45 -1.13
N ASN A 128 10.17 9.00 -0.70
CA ASN A 128 9.03 8.72 -1.55
C ASN A 128 7.81 9.46 -1.00
N THR A 129 7.00 9.99 -1.92
CA THR A 129 5.68 10.57 -1.60
C THR A 129 4.61 9.53 -1.92
N GLU A 130 3.78 9.19 -0.93
CA GLU A 130 2.71 8.20 -1.04
C GLU A 130 1.35 8.89 -0.91
N HIS A 131 0.50 8.74 -1.92
CA HIS A 131 -0.83 9.34 -2.00
C HIS A 131 -1.91 8.33 -1.59
N VAL A 132 -2.81 8.74 -0.69
CA VAL A 132 -3.78 7.83 -0.09
C VAL A 132 -5.13 7.87 -0.82
N PHE A 133 -5.60 6.70 -1.21
CA PHE A 133 -6.92 6.47 -1.78
C PHE A 133 -7.74 5.55 -0.87
N GLY A 134 -9.05 5.79 -0.80
CA GLY A 134 -10.01 4.82 -0.30
C GLY A 134 -10.72 4.12 -1.45
N LEU A 135 -10.91 2.81 -1.34
CA LEU A 135 -11.72 2.03 -2.28
C LEU A 135 -12.82 1.28 -1.52
N CYS A 136 -14.07 1.73 -1.64
CA CYS A 136 -15.21 1.06 -1.03
C CYS A 136 -15.74 -0.05 -1.94
N VAL A 137 -15.72 -1.30 -1.49
CA VAL A 137 -16.18 -2.47 -2.27
C VAL A 137 -17.32 -3.21 -1.55
N PRO A 138 -18.19 -3.94 -2.28
CA PRO A 138 -19.19 -4.79 -1.65
C PRO A 138 -18.56 -5.83 -0.71
N ALA A 139 -19.26 -6.16 0.38
CA ALA A 139 -18.87 -7.29 1.23
C ALA A 139 -18.84 -8.59 0.40
N GLY A 140 -17.82 -9.43 0.63
CA GLY A 140 -17.62 -10.66 -0.13
C GLY A 140 -16.99 -10.46 -1.53
N THR A 141 -16.44 -9.28 -1.82
CA THR A 141 -15.65 -9.05 -3.04
C THR A 141 -14.53 -10.09 -3.15
N PRO A 142 -14.45 -10.87 -4.24
CA PRO A 142 -13.40 -11.86 -4.43
C PRO A 142 -12.01 -11.23 -4.48
N VAL A 143 -11.04 -11.87 -3.83
CA VAL A 143 -9.63 -11.46 -3.82
C VAL A 143 -8.78 -12.59 -4.40
N VAL A 144 -7.97 -12.27 -5.40
CA VAL A 144 -6.99 -13.16 -6.02
C VAL A 144 -5.63 -12.47 -5.95
N LEU A 145 -4.76 -12.95 -5.07
CA LEU A 145 -3.47 -12.33 -4.85
C LEU A 145 -2.48 -12.62 -5.97
N ALA A 146 -1.61 -11.65 -6.26
CA ALA A 146 -0.38 -11.90 -7.00
C ALA A 146 0.56 -12.78 -6.15
N PRO A 147 0.75 -14.08 -6.45
CA PRO A 147 1.41 -15.02 -5.55
C PRO A 147 2.93 -14.78 -5.40
N ARG A 148 3.51 -13.94 -6.26
CA ARG A 148 4.92 -13.52 -6.16
C ARG A 148 5.11 -12.37 -5.17
N GLU A 149 4.05 -11.64 -4.87
CA GLU A 149 4.10 -10.41 -4.08
C GLU A 149 3.41 -10.60 -2.74
N HIS A 150 2.36 -11.41 -2.69
CA HIS A 150 1.54 -11.62 -1.51
C HIS A 150 1.19 -13.09 -1.30
N THR A 151 1.11 -13.50 -0.02
CA THR A 151 0.93 -14.91 0.38
C THR A 151 -0.42 -15.19 1.04
N ALA A 152 -1.04 -14.19 1.66
CA ALA A 152 -2.33 -14.30 2.32
C ALA A 152 -3.07 -12.97 2.31
N PHE A 153 -4.40 -13.02 2.49
CA PHE A 153 -5.23 -11.84 2.69
C PHE A 153 -6.20 -12.05 3.85
N GLN A 154 -6.68 -10.96 4.43
CA GLN A 154 -7.72 -10.97 5.46
C GLN A 154 -8.56 -9.70 5.40
N TRP A 155 -9.84 -9.84 5.72
CA TRP A 155 -10.73 -8.72 6.01
C TRP A 155 -10.80 -8.56 7.52
N LEU A 156 -10.50 -7.38 8.04
CA LEU A 156 -10.50 -7.09 9.47
C LEU A 156 -11.28 -5.80 9.78
N PRO A 157 -11.97 -5.69 10.92
CA PRO A 157 -12.47 -4.40 11.40
C PRO A 157 -11.34 -3.36 11.40
N TRP A 158 -11.61 -2.14 10.93
CA TRP A 158 -10.55 -1.13 10.66
C TRP A 158 -9.58 -0.87 11.82
N ARG A 159 -10.02 -0.96 13.08
CA ARG A 159 -9.13 -0.81 14.24
C ARG A 159 -8.12 -1.95 14.33
N GLU A 160 -8.60 -3.19 14.16
CA GLU A 160 -7.74 -4.37 14.14
C GLU A 160 -6.83 -4.38 12.90
N ALA A 161 -7.33 -3.89 11.76
CA ALA A 161 -6.52 -3.70 10.58
C ALA A 161 -5.37 -2.70 10.81
N ALA A 162 -5.65 -1.55 11.43
CA ALA A 162 -4.62 -0.57 11.76
C ALA A 162 -3.56 -1.14 12.71
N ASP A 163 -3.96 -1.91 13.74
CA ASP A 163 -3.04 -2.58 14.66
C ASP A 163 -2.20 -3.67 13.97
N ARG A 164 -2.72 -4.26 12.89
CA ARG A 164 -2.07 -5.33 12.13
C ARG A 164 -1.11 -4.81 11.06
N CYS A 165 -1.29 -3.58 10.59
CA CYS A 165 -0.40 -2.93 9.63
C CYS A 165 1.03 -2.88 10.18
N PHE A 166 2.00 -3.37 9.42
CA PHE A 166 3.41 -3.23 9.84
C PHE A 166 3.93 -1.80 9.66
N SER A 167 3.36 -1.05 8.71
CA SER A 167 3.74 0.33 8.39
C SER A 167 2.90 1.33 9.18
N PRO A 168 3.52 2.28 9.91
CA PRO A 168 2.79 3.34 10.59
C PRO A 168 1.94 4.22 9.65
N SER A 169 2.44 4.52 8.44
CA SER A 169 1.71 5.35 7.47
C SER A 169 0.43 4.64 6.99
N ASN A 170 0.50 3.33 6.81
CA ASN A 170 -0.66 2.53 6.46
C ASN A 170 -1.65 2.42 7.62
N ALA A 171 -1.16 2.19 8.85
CA ALA A 171 -2.00 2.17 10.04
C ALA A 171 -2.76 3.50 10.23
N GLU A 172 -2.07 4.63 10.08
CA GLU A 172 -2.68 5.96 10.17
C GLU A 172 -3.73 6.19 9.07
N ALA A 173 -3.44 5.80 7.83
CA ALA A 173 -4.42 5.86 6.74
C ALA A 173 -5.68 5.03 7.06
N VAL A 174 -5.52 3.81 7.59
CA VAL A 174 -6.66 2.99 8.02
C VAL A 174 -7.44 3.66 9.16
N LEU A 175 -6.76 4.36 10.08
CA LEU A 175 -7.44 5.09 11.16
C LEU A 175 -8.26 6.30 10.68
N HIS A 176 -7.90 6.88 9.52
CA HIS A 176 -8.70 7.93 8.88
C HIS A 176 -10.01 7.42 8.28
N LEU A 177 -10.12 6.11 8.01
CA LEU A 177 -11.26 5.51 7.33
C LEU A 177 -12.60 5.87 7.98
N SER A 178 -12.69 5.86 9.31
CA SER A 178 -13.94 6.14 10.02
C SER A 178 -14.47 7.57 9.79
N ARG A 179 -13.66 8.47 9.25
CA ARG A 179 -14.02 9.87 8.95
C ARG A 179 -14.19 10.11 7.45
N LEU A 180 -13.47 9.37 6.62
CA LEU A 180 -13.35 9.62 5.18
C LEU A 180 -14.16 8.64 4.31
N ALA A 181 -14.65 7.53 4.87
CA ALA A 181 -15.44 6.52 4.15
C ALA A 181 -16.87 6.97 3.74
N GLY A 182 -17.24 8.22 4.01
CA GLY A 182 -18.55 8.81 3.70
C GLY A 182 -18.58 9.52 2.36
#